data_AF-A0A954BVG2-F1
#
_entry.id   AF-A0A954BVG2-F1
#
_cell.length_a   1.000
_cell.length_b   1.000
_cell.length_c   1.000
_cell.angle_alpha   90.00
_cell.angle_beta   90.00
_cell.angle_gamma   90.00
#
_symmetry.space_group_name_H-M   'P 1'
#
loop_
_entity.id
_entity.type
_entity.pdbx_description
1 polymer ?
#
loop_
_entity_poly.entity_id
_entity_poly.type
_entity_poly.pdbx_seq_one_letter_code
_entity_poly.pdbx_strand_id
1 'polypeptide(L)'
;MPTLAAFLNLVLGVSLLILATYGLRWLWIRALPPRILAYMIAPGVAVHELSHAAACVLTGAKVHSMVLFRSDGSGEVKHGPPKIKYIGDVMISLAPLVGCTFCLVLLGLILRAPVNFYAVKTDSVQTNQLMFAASLAQLVWDDMVLFFKLSSLGDWRTWVFLYFALAFTMSMAPSKQDLKNGSVGILVVCGIVLVLHLIVDRLLRASGDGPIFGFIGNALVKLHYPLAICALSLILFCFVYLIGMPFRRRRRR
;
A
#
# COMPACT_ATOMS: atom_id res chain seq x y z
N MET A 1 21.87 -9.49 15.41
CA MET A 1 21.90 -8.88 14.06
C MET A 1 20.73 -9.21 13.12
N PRO A 2 19.87 -10.24 13.31
CA PRO A 2 18.72 -10.49 12.41
C PRO A 2 17.64 -9.38 12.48
N THR A 3 17.56 -8.68 13.60
CA THR A 3 16.49 -7.69 13.85
C THR A 3 16.73 -6.34 13.19
N LEU A 4 18.00 -5.93 13.04
CA LEU A 4 18.35 -4.79 12.19
C LEU A 4 18.00 -5.10 10.73
N ALA A 5 18.31 -6.30 10.24
CA ALA A 5 17.99 -6.69 8.87
C ALA A 5 16.47 -6.74 8.63
N ALA A 6 15.68 -7.29 9.56
CA ALA A 6 14.22 -7.27 9.48
C ALA A 6 13.65 -5.84 9.45
N PHE A 7 14.18 -4.94 10.28
CA PHE A 7 13.77 -3.54 10.28
C PHE A 7 14.12 -2.83 8.97
N LEU A 8 15.35 -3.03 8.46
CA LEU A 8 15.77 -2.50 7.16
C LEU A 8 14.90 -3.03 6.02
N ASN A 9 14.55 -4.32 6.06
CA ASN A 9 13.66 -4.95 5.10
C ASN A 9 12.24 -4.38 5.17
N LEU A 10 11.73 -4.03 6.36
CA LEU A 10 10.46 -3.33 6.52
C LEU A 10 10.48 -1.98 5.83
N VAL A 11 11.49 -1.16 6.13
CA VAL A 11 11.67 0.14 5.51
C VAL A 11 11.79 -0.01 3.99
N LEU A 12 12.57 -0.99 3.52
CA LEU A 12 12.74 -1.29 2.10
C LEU A 12 11.42 -1.68 1.44
N GLY A 13 10.68 -2.66 1.99
CA GLY A 13 9.44 -3.15 1.41
C GLY A 13 8.36 -2.07 1.30
N VAL A 14 8.17 -1.27 2.37
CA VAL A 14 7.23 -0.14 2.35
C VAL A 14 7.68 0.93 1.34
N SER A 15 8.98 1.23 1.28
CA SER A 15 9.53 2.18 0.31
C SER A 15 9.33 1.70 -1.13
N LEU A 16 9.56 0.43 -1.42
CA LEU A 16 9.32 -0.18 -2.72
C LEU A 16 7.86 -0.07 -3.12
N LEU A 17 6.93 -0.30 -2.19
CA LEU A 17 5.50 -0.15 -2.44
C LEU A 17 5.12 1.30 -2.77
N ILE A 18 5.59 2.25 -1.97
CA ILE A 18 5.36 3.69 -2.20
C ILE A 18 5.94 4.11 -3.55
N LEU A 19 7.15 3.69 -3.89
CA LEU A 19 7.78 4.00 -5.18
C LEU A 19 7.01 3.37 -6.35
N ALA A 20 6.58 2.11 -6.23
CA ALA A 20 5.80 1.42 -7.25
C ALA A 20 4.48 2.14 -7.54
N THR A 21 3.76 2.55 -6.50
CA THR A 21 2.47 3.25 -6.62
C THR A 21 2.63 4.66 -7.23
N TYR A 22 3.64 5.43 -6.81
CA TYR A 22 3.97 6.72 -7.45
C TYR A 22 4.37 6.56 -8.92
N GLY A 23 5.24 5.59 -9.23
CA GLY A 23 5.67 5.30 -10.60
C GLY A 23 4.50 4.88 -11.48
N LEU A 24 3.62 4.03 -10.96
CA LEU A 24 2.42 3.58 -11.65
C LEU A 24 1.47 4.74 -11.95
N ARG A 25 1.20 5.62 -10.98
CA ARG A 25 0.36 6.81 -11.19
C ARG A 25 0.95 7.73 -12.26
N TRP A 26 2.27 7.93 -12.23
CA TRP A 26 2.97 8.72 -13.25
C TRP A 26 2.85 8.12 -14.65
N LEU A 27 2.97 6.79 -14.80
CA LEU A 27 2.73 6.08 -16.06
C LEU A 27 1.28 6.27 -16.53
N TRP A 28 0.29 6.08 -15.66
CA TRP A 28 -1.13 6.23 -16.02
C TRP A 28 -1.51 7.64 -16.45
N ILE A 29 -0.97 8.68 -15.82
CA ILE A 29 -1.15 10.08 -16.27
C ILE A 29 -0.61 10.26 -17.70
N ARG A 30 0.43 9.51 -18.05
CA ARG A 30 0.94 9.48 -19.41
C ARG A 30 0.11 8.65 -20.33
N ALA A 31 -0.71 7.67 -19.92
CA ALA A 31 -1.56 6.85 -20.79
C ALA A 31 -2.97 7.41 -21.00
N LEU A 32 -3.55 8.06 -19.99
CA LEU A 32 -4.93 8.55 -20.02
C LEU A 32 -5.00 10.07 -19.78
N PRO A 33 -6.04 10.75 -20.29
CA PRO A 33 -6.34 12.12 -19.90
C PRO A 33 -6.49 12.24 -18.37
N PRO A 34 -5.89 13.25 -17.72
CA PRO A 34 -5.88 13.36 -16.25
C PRO A 34 -7.27 13.30 -15.61
N ARG A 35 -8.29 13.91 -16.24
CA ARG A 35 -9.67 13.87 -15.75
C ARG A 35 -10.25 12.46 -15.74
N ILE A 36 -9.98 11.67 -16.77
CA ILE A 36 -10.47 10.27 -16.84
C ILE A 36 -9.81 9.46 -15.74
N LEU A 37 -8.49 9.59 -15.59
CA LEU A 37 -7.77 8.91 -14.53
C LEU A 37 -8.29 9.31 -13.14
N ALA A 38 -8.55 10.61 -12.91
CA ALA A 38 -9.11 11.10 -11.66
C ALA A 38 -10.43 10.41 -11.30
N TYR A 39 -11.38 10.35 -12.23
CA TYR A 39 -12.65 9.64 -11.99
C TYR A 39 -12.47 8.13 -11.82
N MET A 40 -11.53 7.52 -12.55
CA MET A 40 -11.23 6.09 -12.40
C MET A 40 -10.73 5.75 -10.98
N ILE A 41 -9.87 6.59 -10.40
CA ILE A 41 -9.30 6.36 -9.07
C ILE A 41 -10.13 6.97 -7.92
N ALA A 42 -11.23 7.67 -8.23
CA ALA A 42 -12.03 8.40 -7.25
C ALA A 42 -12.45 7.55 -6.03
N PRO A 43 -12.85 6.28 -6.16
CA PRO A 43 -13.16 5.46 -4.97
C PRO A 43 -11.96 5.27 -4.04
N GLY A 44 -10.76 5.12 -4.59
CA GLY A 44 -9.54 5.00 -3.80
C GLY A 44 -9.14 6.30 -3.11
N VAL A 45 -9.35 7.45 -3.77
CA VAL A 45 -9.13 8.76 -3.15
C VAL A 45 -10.13 8.98 -2.01
N ALA A 46 -11.39 8.61 -2.18
CA ALA A 46 -12.38 8.69 -1.12
C ALA A 46 -11.99 7.85 0.10
N VAL A 47 -11.56 6.59 -0.11
CA VAL A 47 -11.06 5.74 0.99
C VAL A 47 -9.81 6.32 1.62
N HIS A 48 -8.91 6.91 0.84
CA HIS A 48 -7.70 7.58 1.35
C HIS A 48 -8.06 8.68 2.36
N GLU A 49 -8.92 9.62 1.98
CA GLU A 49 -9.31 10.72 2.85
C GLU A 49 -10.15 10.26 4.05
N LEU A 50 -11.03 9.26 3.86
CA LEU A 50 -11.77 8.65 4.96
C LEU A 50 -10.85 7.98 5.97
N SER A 51 -9.73 7.43 5.52
CA SER A 51 -8.73 6.82 6.40
C SER A 51 -8.05 7.86 7.28
N HIS A 52 -7.65 9.01 6.71
CA HIS A 52 -7.14 10.14 7.48
C HIS A 52 -8.15 10.62 8.52
N ALA A 53 -9.41 10.76 8.12
CA ALA A 53 -10.47 11.17 9.02
C ALA A 53 -10.70 10.19 10.18
N ALA A 54 -10.72 8.89 9.89
CA ALA A 54 -10.84 7.84 10.90
C ALA A 54 -9.67 7.88 11.89
N ALA A 55 -8.44 8.03 11.39
CA ALA A 55 -7.26 8.17 12.25
C ALA A 55 -7.29 9.47 13.08
N CYS A 56 -7.83 10.57 12.55
CA CYS A 56 -8.04 11.78 13.33
C CYS A 56 -8.97 11.55 14.52
N VAL A 57 -10.10 10.85 14.30
CA VAL A 57 -11.05 10.49 15.37
C VAL A 57 -10.37 9.61 16.42
N LEU A 58 -9.63 8.58 16.00
CA LEU A 58 -8.93 7.66 16.90
C LEU A 58 -7.85 8.34 17.75
N THR A 59 -7.16 9.33 17.19
CA THR A 59 -6.06 10.04 17.85
C THR A 59 -6.52 11.30 18.58
N GLY A 60 -7.81 11.63 18.50
CA GLY A 60 -8.42 12.82 19.09
C GLY A 60 -8.07 14.13 18.38
N ALA A 61 -7.57 14.08 17.14
CA ALA A 61 -7.36 15.26 16.31
C ALA A 61 -8.70 15.84 15.83
N LYS A 62 -8.85 17.17 15.90
CA LYS A 62 -10.06 17.84 15.44
C LYS A 62 -10.05 17.95 13.91
N VAL A 63 -11.05 17.38 13.24
CA VAL A 63 -11.24 17.55 11.79
C VAL A 63 -11.96 18.87 11.54
N HIS A 64 -11.36 19.75 10.74
CA HIS A 64 -11.90 21.08 10.39
C HIS A 64 -12.69 21.06 9.08
N SER A 65 -12.18 20.36 8.07
CA SER A 65 -12.86 20.21 6.78
C SER A 65 -12.40 18.93 6.09
N MET A 66 -13.27 18.35 5.28
CA MET A 66 -13.00 17.14 4.51
C MET A 66 -13.54 17.30 3.09
N VAL A 67 -12.69 17.03 2.10
CA VAL A 67 -13.05 16.96 0.69
C VAL A 67 -12.58 15.61 0.17
N LEU A 68 -13.51 14.68 -0.04
CA LEU A 68 -13.19 13.30 -0.42
C LEU A 68 -12.64 13.18 -1.84
N PHE A 69 -13.03 14.08 -2.74
CA PHE A 69 -12.62 14.03 -4.13
C PHE A 69 -12.80 15.39 -4.81
N ARG A 70 -11.84 15.75 -5.65
CA ARG A 70 -11.88 16.86 -6.59
C ARG A 70 -11.64 16.35 -8.01
N SER A 71 -12.10 17.09 -9.02
CA SER A 71 -12.00 16.69 -10.44
C SER A 71 -10.57 16.54 -10.96
N ASP A 72 -9.57 16.99 -10.22
CA ASP A 72 -8.14 16.79 -10.50
C ASP A 72 -7.58 15.48 -9.91
N GLY A 73 -8.41 14.71 -9.20
CA GLY A 73 -8.03 13.45 -8.56
C GLY A 73 -7.32 13.65 -7.21
N SER A 74 -7.50 14.81 -6.58
CA SER A 74 -7.05 15.07 -5.21
C SER A 74 -8.19 14.99 -4.20
N GLY A 75 -7.82 14.75 -2.94
CA GLY A 75 -8.67 14.88 -1.76
C GLY A 75 -7.94 15.71 -0.70
N GLU A 76 -8.64 16.11 0.35
CA GLU A 76 -8.03 16.84 1.46
C GLU A 76 -8.80 16.64 2.78
N VAL A 77 -8.10 16.25 3.84
CA VAL A 77 -8.55 16.37 5.23
C VAL A 77 -7.72 17.42 5.96
N LYS A 78 -8.35 18.53 6.37
CA LYS A 78 -7.73 19.51 7.27
C LYS A 78 -8.02 19.13 8.71
N HIS A 79 -6.99 18.90 9.50
CA HIS A 79 -7.11 18.54 10.90
C HIS A 79 -6.13 19.32 11.78
N GLY A 80 -6.46 19.44 13.07
CA GLY A 80 -5.57 19.94 14.11
C GLY A 80 -4.57 18.89 14.59
N PRO A 81 -3.71 19.22 15.56
CA PRO A 81 -2.76 18.26 16.13
C PRO A 81 -3.49 17.13 16.88
N PRO A 82 -2.99 15.88 16.81
CA PRO A 82 -3.53 14.77 17.58
C PRO A 82 -3.24 14.92 19.08
N LYS A 83 -4.07 14.31 19.93
CA LYS A 83 -3.85 14.31 21.39
C LYS A 83 -2.63 13.48 21.79
N ILE A 84 -2.40 12.38 21.07
CA ILE A 84 -1.22 11.52 21.25
C ILE A 84 -0.13 11.99 20.29
N LYS A 85 0.75 12.86 20.78
CA LYS A 85 1.84 13.44 19.96
C LYS A 85 2.74 12.34 19.38
N TYR A 86 3.27 12.56 18.17
CA TYR A 86 4.16 11.64 17.44
C TYR A 86 3.46 10.36 16.96
N ILE A 87 2.89 9.55 17.86
CA ILE A 87 2.17 8.33 17.48
C ILE A 87 0.93 8.68 16.66
N GLY A 88 0.18 9.71 17.07
CA GLY A 88 -0.98 10.18 16.33
C GLY A 88 -0.62 10.72 14.94
N ASP A 89 0.52 11.40 14.82
CA ASP A 89 1.01 11.89 13.53
C ASP A 89 1.34 10.72 12.60
N VAL A 90 1.98 9.65 13.09
CA VAL A 90 2.21 8.41 12.34
C VAL A 90 0.90 7.75 11.92
N MET A 91 -0.03 7.62 12.87
CA MET A 91 -1.31 6.96 12.63
C MET A 91 -2.10 7.67 11.53
N ILE A 92 -2.18 9.01 11.58
CA ILE A 92 -2.85 9.80 10.55
C ILE A 92 -2.09 9.66 9.22
N SER A 93 -0.79 9.96 9.19
CA SER A 93 0.00 9.93 7.96
C SER A 93 0.01 8.58 7.23
N LEU A 94 -0.04 7.46 7.96
CA LEU A 94 -0.05 6.11 7.37
C LEU A 94 -1.46 5.50 7.31
N ALA A 95 -2.50 6.19 7.77
CA ALA A 95 -3.87 5.69 7.77
C ALA A 95 -4.33 5.18 6.38
N PRO A 96 -4.04 5.88 5.26
CA PRO A 96 -4.49 5.43 3.95
C PRO A 96 -3.94 4.07 3.52
N LEU A 97 -2.72 3.71 3.94
CA LEU A 97 -2.17 2.37 3.68
C LEU A 97 -3.02 1.30 4.34
N VAL A 98 -3.41 1.52 5.60
CA VAL A 98 -4.22 0.57 6.38
C VAL A 98 -5.65 0.53 5.83
N GLY A 99 -6.27 1.69 5.59
CA GLY A 99 -7.66 1.77 5.15
C GLY A 99 -7.88 1.22 3.74
N CYS A 100 -7.04 1.56 2.77
CA CYS A 100 -7.12 0.98 1.42
C CYS A 100 -6.89 -0.54 1.44
N THR A 101 -5.93 -1.02 2.25
CA THR A 101 -5.70 -2.46 2.41
C THR A 101 -6.91 -3.15 3.04
N PHE A 102 -7.48 -2.57 4.09
CA PHE A 102 -8.68 -3.10 4.74
C PHE A 102 -9.87 -3.18 3.77
N CYS A 103 -10.15 -2.11 3.02
CA CYS A 103 -11.22 -2.10 2.02
C CYS A 103 -10.98 -3.14 0.91
N LEU A 104 -9.73 -3.36 0.50
CA LEU A 104 -9.38 -4.39 -0.47
C LEU A 104 -9.66 -5.81 0.06
N VAL A 105 -9.27 -6.11 1.30
CA VAL A 105 -9.57 -7.39 1.94
C VAL A 105 -11.07 -7.60 2.05
N LEU A 106 -11.80 -6.58 2.53
CA LEU A 106 -13.25 -6.62 2.67
C LEU A 106 -13.94 -6.87 1.32
N LEU A 107 -13.47 -6.21 0.26
CA LEU A 107 -13.98 -6.44 -1.09
C LEU A 107 -13.72 -7.87 -1.56
N GLY A 108 -12.53 -8.40 -1.28
CA GLY A 108 -12.20 -9.80 -1.55
C GLY A 108 -13.19 -10.76 -0.88
N LEU A 109 -13.50 -10.53 0.40
CA LEU A 109 -14.48 -11.33 1.14
C LEU A 109 -15.89 -11.23 0.57
N ILE A 110 -16.36 -10.00 0.29
CA ILE A 110 -17.70 -9.74 -0.26
C ILE A 110 -17.88 -10.42 -1.63
N LEU A 111 -16.85 -10.36 -2.48
CA LEU A 111 -16.88 -10.95 -3.82
C LEU A 111 -16.54 -12.44 -3.84
N ARG A 112 -16.35 -13.08 -2.67
CA ARG A 112 -15.99 -14.50 -2.50
C ARG A 112 -14.64 -14.87 -3.11
N ALA A 113 -13.65 -14.02 -2.86
CA ALA A 113 -12.24 -14.16 -3.27
C ALA A 113 -12.07 -14.47 -4.77
N PRO A 114 -12.52 -13.58 -5.67
CA PRO A 114 -12.40 -13.80 -7.11
C PRO A 114 -10.93 -13.86 -7.56
N VAL A 115 -10.03 -13.29 -6.77
CA VAL A 115 -8.58 -13.41 -6.90
C VAL A 115 -8.01 -13.83 -5.55
N ASN A 116 -7.44 -15.03 -5.46
CA ASN A 116 -6.98 -15.62 -4.20
C ASN A 116 -5.46 -15.55 -4.03
N PHE A 117 -4.91 -14.34 -3.92
CA PHE A 117 -3.48 -14.16 -3.63
C PHE A 117 -3.06 -14.80 -2.28
N TYR A 118 -4.01 -14.97 -1.34
CA TYR A 118 -3.76 -15.63 -0.05
C TYR A 118 -3.38 -17.11 -0.15
N ALA A 119 -3.50 -17.74 -1.32
CA ALA A 119 -3.06 -19.12 -1.53
C ALA A 119 -1.55 -19.26 -1.80
N VAL A 120 -0.83 -18.16 -2.04
CA VAL A 120 0.64 -18.20 -2.12
C VAL A 120 1.22 -18.49 -0.72
N LYS A 121 1.99 -19.56 -0.61
CA LYS A 121 2.65 -19.97 0.64
C LYS A 121 3.85 -19.09 0.91
N THR A 122 3.97 -18.62 2.14
CA THR A 122 5.02 -17.68 2.54
C THR A 122 5.97 -18.23 3.61
N ASP A 123 5.77 -19.48 4.02
CA ASP A 123 6.47 -20.10 5.17
C ASP A 123 7.99 -20.19 4.97
N SER A 124 8.45 -20.16 3.71
CA SER A 124 9.87 -20.20 3.36
C SER A 124 10.57 -18.83 3.36
N VAL A 125 9.84 -17.73 3.55
CA VAL A 125 10.37 -16.38 3.36
C VAL A 125 11.03 -15.90 4.66
N GLN A 126 12.36 -15.76 4.63
CA GLN A 126 13.11 -15.24 5.75
C GLN A 126 13.21 -13.70 5.67
N THR A 127 12.50 -13.03 6.58
CA THR A 127 12.36 -11.56 6.61
C THR A 127 13.59 -10.84 7.17
N ASN A 128 14.52 -11.56 7.78
CA ASN A 128 15.75 -11.05 8.38
C ASN A 128 16.99 -11.23 7.49
N GLN A 129 16.82 -11.64 6.23
CA GLN A 129 17.92 -11.80 5.28
C GLN A 129 18.01 -10.64 4.29
N LEU A 130 19.22 -10.33 3.82
CA LEU A 130 19.46 -9.31 2.78
C LEU A 130 18.77 -9.65 1.44
N MET A 131 18.54 -10.94 1.18
CA MET A 131 17.87 -11.45 -0.02
C MET A 131 16.33 -11.29 0.02
N PHE A 132 15.80 -10.60 1.03
CA PHE A 132 14.36 -10.40 1.18
C PHE A 132 13.72 -9.73 -0.05
N ALA A 133 14.39 -8.75 -0.67
CA ALA A 133 13.86 -8.09 -1.87
C ALA A 133 13.64 -9.07 -3.04
N ALA A 134 14.57 -10.01 -3.24
CA ALA A 134 14.42 -11.07 -4.25
C ALA A 134 13.29 -12.04 -3.88
N SER A 135 13.18 -12.38 -2.60
CA SER A 135 12.08 -13.23 -2.10
C SER A 135 10.71 -12.56 -2.30
N LEU A 136 10.63 -11.25 -2.04
CA LEU A 136 9.42 -10.46 -2.26
C LEU A 136 9.06 -10.39 -3.74
N ALA A 137 10.04 -10.22 -4.64
CA ALA A 137 9.82 -10.27 -6.07
C ALA A 137 9.32 -11.64 -6.55
N GLN A 138 9.86 -12.73 -5.98
CA GLN A 138 9.39 -14.09 -6.26
C GLN A 138 7.94 -14.28 -5.81
N LEU A 139 7.56 -13.81 -4.62
CA LEU A 139 6.16 -13.86 -4.15
C LEU A 139 5.22 -13.11 -5.11
N VAL A 140 5.62 -11.92 -5.55
CA VAL A 140 4.85 -11.13 -6.53
C VAL A 140 4.71 -11.89 -7.85
N TRP A 141 5.76 -12.57 -8.29
CA TRP A 141 5.70 -13.42 -9.48
C TRP A 141 4.74 -14.61 -9.29
N ASP A 142 4.81 -15.29 -8.15
CA ASP A 142 3.94 -16.42 -7.82
C ASP A 142 2.47 -15.98 -7.76
N ASP A 143 2.18 -14.80 -7.20
CA ASP A 143 0.86 -14.15 -7.24
C ASP A 143 0.37 -13.94 -8.68
N MET A 144 1.23 -13.46 -9.58
CA MET A 144 0.87 -13.28 -10.99
C MET A 144 0.57 -14.61 -11.66
N VAL A 145 1.42 -15.61 -11.47
CA VAL A 145 1.20 -16.95 -12.04
C VAL A 145 -0.11 -17.54 -11.52
N LEU A 146 -0.39 -17.39 -10.23
CA LEU A 146 -1.63 -17.84 -9.62
C LEU A 146 -2.85 -17.12 -10.18
N PHE A 147 -2.77 -15.79 -10.32
CA PHE A 147 -3.81 -14.98 -10.94
C PHE A 147 -4.16 -15.49 -12.34
N PHE A 148 -3.18 -15.70 -13.21
CA PHE A 148 -3.43 -16.17 -14.57
C PHE A 148 -3.92 -17.63 -14.65
N LYS A 149 -3.58 -18.48 -13.67
CA LYS A 149 -4.02 -19.88 -13.64
C LYS A 149 -5.43 -20.05 -13.09
N LEU A 150 -5.79 -19.32 -12.04
CA LEU A 150 -7.00 -19.58 -11.26
C LEU A 150 -8.10 -18.55 -11.46
N SER A 151 -7.78 -17.34 -11.92
CA SER A 151 -8.80 -16.29 -12.04
C SER A 151 -9.67 -16.52 -13.27
N SER A 152 -10.98 -16.55 -13.08
CA SER A 152 -11.93 -16.60 -14.19
C SER A 152 -12.09 -15.20 -14.80
N LEU A 153 -11.52 -14.99 -15.99
CA LEU A 153 -11.71 -13.75 -16.75
C LEU A 153 -13.13 -13.61 -17.32
N GLY A 154 -13.93 -14.69 -17.29
CA GLY A 154 -15.35 -14.65 -17.65
C GLY A 154 -16.26 -14.23 -16.50
N ASP A 155 -15.76 -14.17 -15.26
CA ASP A 155 -16.55 -13.74 -14.10
C ASP A 155 -16.46 -12.21 -13.94
N TRP A 156 -17.63 -11.55 -13.88
CA TRP A 156 -17.73 -10.11 -13.64
C TRP A 156 -17.13 -9.69 -12.29
N ARG A 157 -17.15 -10.59 -11.29
CA ARG A 157 -16.58 -10.33 -9.96
C ARG A 157 -15.08 -10.07 -10.03
N THR A 158 -14.36 -10.78 -10.90
CA THR A 158 -12.93 -10.57 -11.15
C THR A 158 -12.68 -9.14 -11.63
N TRP A 159 -13.49 -8.65 -12.57
CA TRP A 159 -13.35 -7.31 -13.13
C TRP A 159 -13.66 -6.21 -12.11
N VAL A 160 -14.71 -6.39 -11.30
CA VAL A 160 -15.05 -5.46 -10.22
C VAL A 160 -13.94 -5.44 -9.17
N PHE A 161 -13.43 -6.60 -8.76
CA PHE A 161 -12.31 -6.69 -7.84
C PHE A 161 -11.08 -5.97 -8.38
N LEU A 162 -10.68 -6.26 -9.62
CA LEU A 162 -9.52 -5.63 -10.27
C LEU A 162 -9.66 -4.12 -10.37
N TYR A 163 -10.84 -3.61 -10.75
CA TYR A 163 -11.09 -2.17 -10.82
C TYR A 163 -10.82 -1.47 -9.47
N PHE A 164 -11.41 -1.96 -8.38
CA PHE A 164 -11.22 -1.37 -7.06
C PHE A 164 -9.81 -1.62 -6.52
N ALA A 165 -9.22 -2.80 -6.76
CA ALA A 165 -7.84 -3.09 -6.40
C ALA A 165 -6.87 -2.07 -7.02
N LEU A 166 -7.06 -1.75 -8.30
CA LEU A 166 -6.29 -0.72 -8.99
C LEU A 166 -6.53 0.68 -8.40
N ALA A 167 -7.79 1.05 -8.16
CA ALA A 167 -8.13 2.35 -7.59
C ALA A 167 -7.53 2.54 -6.19
N PHE A 168 -7.61 1.52 -5.33
CA PHE A 168 -7.06 1.54 -3.97
C PHE A 168 -5.53 1.56 -3.98
N THR A 169 -4.90 0.69 -4.77
CA THR A 169 -3.44 0.62 -4.86
C THR A 169 -2.83 1.91 -5.41
N MET A 170 -3.44 2.55 -6.42
CA MET A 170 -2.96 3.84 -6.94
C MET A 170 -3.18 5.01 -5.97
N SER A 171 -4.08 4.87 -5.01
CA SER A 171 -4.46 5.95 -4.08
C SER A 171 -3.91 5.77 -2.68
N MET A 172 -3.43 4.59 -2.27
CA MET A 172 -3.01 4.34 -0.88
C MET A 172 -1.68 4.97 -0.47
N ALA A 173 -0.85 5.38 -1.44
CA ALA A 173 0.45 5.99 -1.16
C ALA A 173 0.28 7.30 -0.39
N PRO A 174 0.91 7.49 0.78
CA PRO A 174 0.83 8.73 1.53
C PRO A 174 1.35 9.90 0.69
N SER A 175 0.71 11.05 0.79
CA SER A 175 1.15 12.25 0.09
C SER A 175 2.50 12.75 0.62
N LYS A 176 3.18 13.63 -0.13
CA LYS A 176 4.42 14.28 0.36
C LYS A 176 4.19 15.05 1.66
N GLN A 177 3.01 15.66 1.82
CA GLN A 177 2.63 16.38 3.03
C GLN A 177 2.41 15.41 4.19
N ASP A 178 1.77 14.27 3.95
CA ASP A 178 1.52 13.24 4.97
C ASP A 178 2.85 12.67 5.48
N LEU A 179 3.77 12.35 4.58
CA LEU A 179 5.10 11.88 4.96
C LEU A 179 5.88 12.93 5.73
N LYS A 180 5.79 14.21 5.34
CA LYS A 180 6.45 15.30 6.07
C LYS A 180 5.90 15.42 7.49
N ASN A 181 4.57 15.41 7.64
CA ASN A 181 3.91 15.53 8.94
C ASN A 181 4.20 14.33 9.84
N GLY A 182 4.22 13.12 9.28
CA GLY A 182 4.48 11.89 10.02
C GLY A 182 5.97 11.61 10.27
N SER A 183 6.90 12.20 9.51
CA SER A 183 8.33 11.83 9.51
C SER A 183 8.98 11.78 10.88
N VAL A 184 8.77 12.82 11.71
CA VAL A 184 9.31 12.88 13.07
C VAL A 184 8.68 11.79 13.93
N GLY A 185 7.37 11.59 13.82
CA GLY A 185 6.69 10.51 14.53
C GLY A 185 7.19 9.13 14.11
N ILE A 186 7.43 8.90 12.82
CA ILE A 186 7.96 7.65 12.28
C ILE A 186 9.33 7.37 12.90
N LEU A 187 10.23 8.36 12.90
CA LEU A 187 11.55 8.22 13.52
C LEU A 187 11.47 7.90 15.01
N VAL A 188 10.58 8.58 15.75
CA VAL A 188 10.37 8.33 17.19
C VAL A 188 9.84 6.92 17.44
N VAL A 189 8.81 6.49 16.71
CA VAL A 189 8.23 5.15 16.84
C VAL A 189 9.25 4.06 16.46
N CYS A 190 9.97 4.23 15.36
CA CYS A 190 11.04 3.33 14.96
C CYS A 190 12.14 3.21 16.03
N GLY A 191 12.55 4.34 16.62
CA GLY A 191 13.52 4.37 17.71
C GLY A 191 13.03 3.62 18.95
N ILE A 192 11.78 3.85 19.36
CA ILE A 192 11.17 3.15 20.51
C ILE A 192 11.13 1.64 20.26
N VAL A 193 10.66 1.20 19.09
CA VAL A 193 10.60 -0.22 18.73
C VAL A 193 11.99 -0.86 18.74
N LEU A 194 13.00 -0.17 18.22
CA LEU A 194 14.39 -0.64 18.23
C LEU A 194 14.94 -0.77 19.66
N VAL A 195 14.71 0.23 20.52
CA VAL A 195 15.17 0.19 21.91
C VAL A 195 14.47 -0.92 22.69
N LEU A 196 13.14 -1.03 22.57
CA LEU A 196 12.37 -2.10 23.22
C LEU A 196 12.88 -3.48 22.81
N HIS A 197 13.21 -3.66 21.53
CA HIS A 197 13.80 -4.88 21.04
C HIS A 197 15.15 -5.19 21.71
N LEU A 198 16.08 -4.23 21.73
CA LEU A 198 17.40 -4.41 22.33
C LEU A 198 17.33 -4.74 23.83
N ILE A 199 16.37 -4.15 24.55
CA ILE A 199 16.12 -4.44 25.97
C ILE A 199 15.57 -5.86 26.14
N VAL A 200 14.55 -6.24 25.37
CA VAL A 200 13.93 -7.58 25.41
C VAL A 200 14.95 -8.66 25.10
N ASP A 201 15.74 -8.48 24.04
CA ASP A 201 16.79 -9.42 23.61
C ASP A 201 17.85 -9.62 24.71
N ARG A 202 18.34 -8.52 25.31
CA ARG A 202 19.34 -8.60 26.40
C ARG A 202 18.79 -9.12 27.72
N LEU A 203 17.58 -8.72 28.11
CA LEU A 203 17.01 -9.04 29.42
C LEU A 203 16.50 -10.49 29.48
N LEU A 204 15.87 -10.97 28.41
CA LEU A 204 15.20 -12.27 28.41
C LEU A 204 16.06 -13.40 27.85
N ARG A 205 17.28 -13.11 27.36
CA ARG A 205 18.12 -14.07 26.59
C ARG A 205 17.28 -14.83 25.55
N ALA A 206 16.28 -14.14 25.00
CA ALA A 206 15.28 -14.77 24.16
C ALA A 206 15.96 -15.14 22.84
N SER A 207 16.17 -16.44 22.60
CA SER A 207 16.62 -16.96 21.33
C SER A 207 15.47 -16.93 20.32
N GLY A 208 15.13 -15.74 19.81
CA GLY A 208 14.12 -15.57 18.77
C GLY A 208 13.67 -14.12 18.59
N ASP A 209 13.03 -13.84 17.46
CA ASP A 209 12.61 -12.48 17.07
C ASP A 209 11.50 -11.90 18.00
N GLY A 210 10.89 -12.70 18.88
CA GLY A 210 9.82 -12.24 19.77
C GLY A 210 8.51 -11.91 19.04
N PRO A 211 7.38 -11.74 19.77
CA PRO A 211 6.06 -11.62 19.15
C PRO A 211 5.89 -10.37 18.27
N ILE A 212 6.55 -9.26 18.63
CA ILE A 212 6.48 -8.00 17.87
C ILE A 212 7.13 -8.15 16.48
N PHE A 213 8.30 -8.79 16.38
CA PHE A 213 8.94 -8.99 15.07
C PHE A 213 8.30 -10.12 14.28
N GLY A 214 7.71 -11.12 14.94
CA GLY A 214 6.83 -12.07 14.25
C GLY A 214 5.67 -11.37 13.55
N PHE A 215 5.04 -10.40 14.21
CA PHE A 215 4.00 -9.55 13.59
C PHE A 215 4.56 -8.70 12.45
N ILE A 216 5.70 -8.02 12.65
CA ILE A 216 6.35 -7.21 11.60
C ILE A 216 6.74 -8.06 10.40
N GLY A 217 7.31 -9.25 10.61
CA GLY A 217 7.69 -10.19 9.57
C GLY A 217 6.48 -10.67 8.76
N ASN A 218 5.38 -10.99 9.44
CA ASN A 218 4.12 -11.32 8.77
C ASN A 218 3.55 -10.15 7.95
N ALA A 219 3.60 -8.93 8.49
CA ALA A 219 3.17 -7.73 7.76
C ALA A 219 4.05 -7.47 6.52
N LEU A 220 5.37 -7.70 6.67
CA LEU A 220 6.38 -7.56 5.62
C LEU A 220 6.11 -8.49 4.44
N VAL A 221 5.92 -9.76 4.74
CA VAL A 221 5.61 -10.77 3.73
C VAL A 221 4.36 -10.36 2.96
N LYS A 222 3.29 -9.91 3.64
CA LYS A 222 2.02 -9.50 3.02
C LYS A 222 2.11 -8.30 2.07
N LEU A 223 3.25 -7.63 1.97
CA LEU A 223 3.47 -6.58 0.97
C LEU A 223 3.43 -7.09 -0.47
N HIS A 224 3.59 -8.41 -0.70
CA HIS A 224 3.45 -9.00 -2.04
C HIS A 224 2.07 -8.73 -2.67
N TYR A 225 0.97 -8.72 -1.90
CA TYR A 225 -0.38 -8.51 -2.45
C TYR A 225 -0.57 -7.16 -3.16
N PRO A 226 -0.30 -6.00 -2.52
CA PRO A 226 -0.42 -4.73 -3.21
C PRO A 226 0.62 -4.56 -4.33
N LEU A 227 1.81 -5.18 -4.20
CA LEU A 227 2.82 -5.18 -5.27
C LEU A 227 2.39 -6.01 -6.49
N ALA A 228 1.70 -7.14 -6.28
CA ALA A 228 1.07 -7.94 -7.31
C ALA A 228 0.00 -7.13 -8.07
N ILE A 229 -0.82 -6.35 -7.36
CA ILE A 229 -1.78 -5.45 -8.00
C ILE A 229 -1.07 -4.36 -8.81
N CYS A 230 0.04 -3.80 -8.31
CA CYS A 230 0.88 -2.88 -9.10
C CYS A 230 1.38 -3.55 -10.38
N ALA A 231 1.84 -4.80 -10.32
CA ALA A 231 2.31 -5.56 -11.48
C ALA A 231 1.19 -5.79 -12.51
N LEU A 232 0.00 -6.21 -12.07
CA LEU A 232 -1.19 -6.30 -12.95
C LEU A 232 -1.54 -4.96 -13.58
N SER A 233 -1.44 -3.88 -12.80
CA SER A 233 -1.69 -2.54 -13.31
C SER A 233 -0.69 -2.13 -14.39
N LEU A 234 0.58 -2.53 -14.26
CA LEU A 234 1.61 -2.26 -15.26
C LEU A 234 1.32 -3.01 -16.56
N ILE A 235 0.88 -4.27 -16.48
CA ILE A 235 0.45 -5.06 -17.65
C ILE A 235 -0.72 -4.35 -18.36
N LEU A 236 -1.73 -3.94 -17.59
CA LEU A 236 -2.88 -3.20 -18.13
C LEU A 236 -2.47 -1.85 -18.73
N PHE A 237 -1.58 -1.11 -18.08
CA PHE A 237 -1.02 0.13 -18.60
C PHE A 237 -0.34 -0.10 -19.95
N CYS A 238 0.50 -1.14 -20.08
CA CYS A 238 1.17 -1.46 -21.34
C CYS A 238 0.15 -1.73 -22.45
N PHE A 239 -0.89 -2.50 -22.18
CA PHE A 239 -1.97 -2.77 -23.14
C PHE A 239 -2.68 -1.49 -23.59
N VAL A 240 -3.14 -0.66 -22.64
CA VAL A 240 -3.82 0.61 -22.92
C VAL A 240 -2.91 1.59 -23.67
N TYR A 241 -1.64 1.68 -23.27
CA TYR A 241 -0.67 2.56 -23.89
C TYR A 241 -0.41 2.17 -25.35
N LEU A 242 -0.19 0.88 -25.63
CA LEU A 242 0.05 0.35 -26.97
C LEU A 242 -1.14 0.61 -27.90
N ILE A 243 -2.37 0.34 -27.44
CA ILE A 243 -3.60 0.60 -28.21
C ILE A 243 -3.83 2.10 -28.41
N GLY A 244 -3.46 2.94 -27.44
CA GLY A 244 -3.61 4.39 -27.51
C GLY A 244 -2.57 5.10 -28.39
N MET A 245 -1.46 4.43 -28.75
CA MET A 245 -0.36 5.05 -29.52
C MET A 245 -0.80 5.65 -30.87
N PRO A 246 -1.62 4.99 -31.71
CA PRO A 246 -2.03 5.51 -33.01
C PRO A 246 -2.80 6.83 -32.91
N PHE A 247 -3.67 6.95 -31.90
CA PHE A 247 -4.51 8.14 -31.69
C PHE A 247 -3.70 9.33 -31.17
N ARG A 248 -2.60 9.08 -30.47
CA ARG A 248 -1.76 10.14 -29.88
C ARG A 248 -0.79 10.77 -30.86
N ARG A 249 -0.31 10.01 -31.85
CA ARG A 249 0.53 10.55 -32.94
C ARG A 249 -0.23 11.59 -33.79
N ARG A 250 -1.56 11.48 -33.87
CA ARG A 250 -2.41 12.45 -34.58
C ARG A 250 -2.65 13.76 -33.83
N ARG A 251 -2.45 13.80 -32.50
CA ARG A 251 -2.64 15.01 -31.67
C ARG A 251 -1.42 15.94 -31.62
N ARG A 252 -0.28 15.51 -32.17
CA ARG A 252 0.98 16.27 -32.22
C ARG A 252 1.36 16.75 -33.64
N ARG A 253 0.47 16.54 -34.61
CA ARG A 253 0.51 17.18 -35.93
C ARG A 253 -0.59 18.22 -35.97
#